data_AF-A0A9J7M0W5-F1
#
_entry.id   AF-A0A9J7M0W5-F1
#
_cell.length_a   1.000
_cell.length_b   1.000
_cell.length_c   1.000
_cell.angle_alpha   90.00
_cell.angle_beta   90.00
_cell.angle_gamma   90.00
#
_symmetry.space_group_name_H-M   'P 1'
#
loop_
_entity.id
_entity.type
_entity.pdbx_description
1 polymer ?
#
loop_
_entity_poly.entity_id
_entity_poly.type
_entity_poly.pdbx_seq_one_letter_code
_entity_poly.pdbx_strand_id
1 'polypeptide(L)'
;MRGCVGRRKSRSGRSFRRWLRFSVISSQEEAMMWGGLLFVLTVSVACIAANKPRQRCQSIKMDMCKDAGYRRTKFPNRLGHRKQDHAQRDAVNNLVDVIVRSECSPHIKRLACLLYAPPCDNLEDDTGLPVYPCRSLCQAAKDDCVPWFAEIGYIWPGVFNCSQFPAEGKCNGYDETRTSSQDFTRTCEPITIPLCGDVSYSSAGYPNHLGHRDQEKAGLEAHQFWPLVKVQCSPHLKEFVCSMYAPPCDLQRNTTPPLRPCRSLCLAARSGCEDLMSKFGFRWPVALECDSLPTKEEEDCFGHISTPPLPTDSIPKDRCEDITIPFCQDIKYTKTRFPLAGRNILQNQQEASREIDLFLSHVDRNCSPHLRQFVCHMYTPPCGNDDIPQLPCRGLCEAVWDACNVFIAPWPETLNCDYLPLDESGTCARLVEPTKAPPRVSSSELLETLLRDYDRRIRPDMGQTTVNIGLTLRRILKLV
;
A
#
# COMPACT_ATOMS: atom_id res chain seq x y z
N MET A 1 -41.90 47.77 -50.45
CA MET A 1 -43.12 48.47 -49.98
C MET A 1 -44.02 47.48 -49.24
N ARG A 2 -44.73 47.96 -48.20
CA ARG A 2 -45.52 47.27 -47.14
C ARG A 2 -44.67 46.70 -45.97
N GLY A 3 -44.72 47.19 -44.73
CA GLY A 3 -45.44 48.31 -44.11
C GLY A 3 -46.17 47.92 -42.81
N CYS A 4 -45.58 48.33 -41.66
CA CYS A 4 -46.22 48.81 -40.42
C CYS A 4 -46.96 47.81 -39.48
N VAL A 5 -47.05 47.94 -38.13
CA VAL A 5 -46.62 48.90 -37.08
C VAL A 5 -46.87 48.20 -35.72
N GLY A 6 -46.12 48.55 -34.65
CA GLY A 6 -46.52 48.20 -33.28
C GLY A 6 -45.53 48.65 -32.19
N ARG A 7 -45.70 49.87 -31.68
CA ARG A 7 -44.89 50.51 -30.62
C ARG A 7 -45.70 50.55 -29.31
N ARG A 8 -45.13 50.19 -28.15
CA ARG A 8 -45.37 50.90 -26.88
C ARG A 8 -44.22 50.69 -25.88
N LYS A 9 -43.77 51.82 -25.30
CA LYS A 9 -42.67 52.04 -24.35
C LYS A 9 -43.18 51.96 -22.90
N SER A 10 -42.28 51.64 -21.97
CA SER A 10 -42.04 52.25 -20.63
C SER A 10 -41.54 51.17 -19.65
N ARG A 11 -40.51 51.29 -18.81
CA ARG A 11 -39.55 52.34 -18.41
C ARG A 11 -38.41 51.66 -17.62
N SER A 12 -37.34 52.41 -17.41
CA SER A 12 -36.17 52.18 -16.53
C SER A 12 -34.98 51.51 -17.24
N GLY A 13 -33.74 51.94 -17.06
CA GLY A 13 -33.18 53.07 -16.31
C GLY A 13 -31.92 53.55 -17.05
N ARG A 14 -31.51 54.76 -16.73
CA ARG A 14 -30.41 55.49 -17.37
C ARG A 14 -29.09 54.77 -17.12
N SER A 15 -28.31 54.54 -18.18
CA SER A 15 -26.85 54.76 -18.25
C SER A 15 -26.23 53.83 -19.29
N PHE A 16 -26.16 54.28 -20.55
CA PHE A 16 -25.15 53.78 -21.51
C PHE A 16 -25.05 54.65 -22.77
N ARG A 17 -26.05 55.51 -23.03
CA ARG A 17 -26.02 56.51 -24.12
C ARG A 17 -25.26 57.78 -23.76
N ARG A 18 -24.07 57.64 -23.15
CA ARG A 18 -23.13 58.75 -22.98
C ARG A 18 -21.74 58.46 -23.54
N TRP A 19 -21.57 57.34 -24.25
CA TRP A 19 -20.28 56.90 -24.79
C TRP A 19 -20.22 56.77 -26.33
N LEU A 20 -21.19 57.31 -27.06
CA LEU A 20 -21.13 57.44 -28.51
C LEU A 20 -21.65 58.82 -28.93
N ARG A 21 -20.89 59.87 -28.60
CA ARG A 21 -20.86 61.06 -29.45
C ARG A 21 -19.88 60.73 -30.56
N PHE A 22 -20.37 60.66 -31.79
CA PHE A 22 -19.54 60.67 -32.97
C PHE A 22 -18.65 61.91 -32.93
N SER A 23 -17.35 61.71 -32.73
CA SER A 23 -16.36 62.69 -33.17
C SER A 23 -16.46 62.72 -34.69
N VAL A 24 -16.98 63.82 -35.23
CA VAL A 24 -16.85 64.11 -36.66
C VAL A 24 -15.36 64.26 -36.90
N ILE A 25 -14.76 63.29 -37.60
CA ILE A 25 -13.35 63.34 -38.04
C ILE A 25 -13.20 64.62 -38.85
N SER A 26 -12.51 65.62 -38.29
CA SER A 26 -12.56 67.00 -38.79
C SER A 26 -11.36 67.38 -39.65
N SER A 27 -10.34 66.51 -39.73
CA SER A 27 -9.16 66.71 -40.56
C SER A 27 -8.69 65.40 -41.22
N GLN A 28 -8.01 65.53 -42.36
CA GLN A 28 -7.41 64.41 -43.08
C GLN A 28 -6.36 63.68 -42.21
N GLU A 29 -5.70 64.40 -41.31
CA GLU A 29 -4.72 63.85 -40.37
C GLU A 29 -5.37 63.00 -39.26
N GLU A 30 -6.53 63.41 -38.73
CA GLU A 30 -7.30 62.58 -37.79
C GLU A 30 -7.81 61.31 -38.46
N ALA A 31 -8.27 61.39 -39.72
CA ALA A 31 -8.68 60.22 -40.49
C ALA A 31 -7.53 59.23 -40.70
N MET A 32 -6.33 59.74 -41.00
CA MET A 32 -5.11 58.92 -41.13
C MET A 32 -4.66 58.32 -39.80
N MET A 33 -4.77 59.03 -38.69
CA MET A 33 -4.44 58.49 -37.37
C MET A 33 -5.42 57.40 -36.92
N TRP A 34 -6.73 57.63 -37.01
CA TRP A 34 -7.72 56.63 -36.63
C TRP A 34 -7.77 55.46 -37.61
N GLY A 35 -7.59 55.71 -38.91
CA GLY A 35 -7.43 54.67 -39.92
C GLY A 35 -6.16 53.85 -39.72
N GLY A 36 -5.05 54.50 -39.36
CA GLY A 36 -3.78 53.87 -39.00
C GLY A 36 -3.89 53.04 -37.72
N LEU A 37 -4.58 53.55 -36.68
CA LEU A 37 -4.82 52.81 -35.45
C LEU A 37 -5.72 51.59 -35.69
N LEU A 38 -6.78 51.74 -36.50
CA LEU A 38 -7.65 50.63 -36.87
C LEU A 38 -6.90 49.60 -37.74
N PHE A 39 -6.03 50.05 -38.64
CA PHE A 39 -5.17 49.18 -39.44
C PHE A 39 -4.14 48.46 -38.57
N VAL A 40 -3.47 49.14 -37.65
CA VAL A 40 -2.53 48.53 -36.70
C VAL A 40 -3.26 47.56 -35.78
N LEU A 41 -4.47 47.87 -35.30
CA LEU A 41 -5.26 46.95 -34.48
C LEU A 41 -5.76 45.74 -35.28
N THR A 42 -6.23 45.94 -36.51
CA THR A 42 -6.68 44.83 -37.38
C THR A 42 -5.52 43.98 -37.85
N VAL A 43 -4.37 44.56 -38.20
CA VAL A 43 -3.13 43.83 -38.51
C VAL A 43 -2.55 43.17 -37.27
N SER A 44 -2.61 43.78 -36.09
CA SER A 44 -2.15 43.15 -34.84
C SER A 44 -3.05 41.97 -34.46
N VAL A 45 -4.37 42.12 -34.55
CA VAL A 45 -5.33 41.03 -34.32
C VAL A 45 -5.18 39.94 -35.39
N ALA A 46 -4.97 40.30 -36.65
CA ALA A 46 -4.71 39.37 -37.74
C ALA A 46 -3.35 38.67 -37.60
N CYS A 47 -2.30 39.35 -37.13
CA CYS A 47 -1.01 38.76 -36.80
C CYS A 47 -1.12 37.84 -35.57
N ILE A 48 -1.87 38.22 -34.54
CA ILE A 48 -2.13 37.35 -33.39
C ILE A 48 -2.95 36.11 -33.81
N ALA A 49 -3.88 36.26 -34.76
CA ALA A 49 -4.66 35.16 -35.32
C ALA A 49 -3.86 34.28 -36.30
N ALA A 50 -2.97 34.87 -37.10
CA ALA A 50 -2.13 34.19 -38.09
C ALA A 50 -0.87 33.54 -37.49
N ASN A 51 -0.46 33.99 -36.31
CA ASN A 51 0.74 33.50 -35.61
C ASN A 51 0.40 32.58 -34.43
N LYS A 52 -0.77 31.91 -34.46
CA LYS A 52 -0.96 30.71 -33.63
C LYS A 52 0.00 29.65 -34.16
N PRO A 53 1.03 29.22 -33.40
CA PRO A 53 1.90 28.14 -33.85
C PRO A 53 1.00 26.94 -34.14
N ARG A 54 1.02 26.43 -35.39
CA ARG A 54 0.39 25.15 -35.71
C ARG A 54 1.02 24.10 -34.80
N GLN A 55 0.33 23.77 -33.71
CA GLN A 55 0.76 22.75 -32.76
C GLN A 55 0.79 21.42 -33.52
N ARG A 56 2.00 20.94 -33.81
CA ARG A 56 2.21 19.74 -34.62
C ARG A 56 1.98 18.50 -33.77
N CYS A 57 1.33 17.49 -34.36
CA CYS A 57 1.27 16.15 -33.76
C CYS A 57 2.68 15.66 -33.47
N GLN A 58 2.87 15.07 -32.29
CA GLN A 58 4.12 14.47 -31.86
C GLN A 58 3.90 13.01 -31.49
N SER A 59 4.93 12.18 -31.60
CA SER A 59 4.87 10.80 -31.12
C SER A 59 4.71 10.77 -29.60
N ILE A 60 3.98 9.78 -29.11
CA ILE A 60 3.83 9.54 -27.67
C ILE A 60 5.17 9.05 -27.13
N LYS A 61 5.70 9.78 -26.15
CA LYS A 61 6.91 9.44 -25.37
C LYS A 61 6.56 9.00 -23.95
N MET A 62 5.33 9.23 -23.49
CA MET A 62 4.88 8.89 -22.15
C MET A 62 4.76 7.38 -21.97
N ASP A 63 5.45 6.83 -20.99
CA ASP A 63 5.53 5.37 -20.78
C ASP A 63 4.16 4.73 -20.53
N MET A 64 3.31 5.36 -19.71
CA MET A 64 1.95 4.83 -19.43
C MET A 64 1.01 4.84 -20.64
N CYS A 65 1.33 5.61 -21.69
CA CYS A 65 0.51 5.78 -22.88
C CYS A 65 1.11 5.18 -24.14
N LYS A 66 2.19 4.40 -24.00
CA LYS A 66 2.61 3.49 -25.05
C LYS A 66 1.48 2.50 -25.29
N ASP A 67 1.18 2.25 -26.56
CA ASP A 67 0.17 1.27 -26.99
C ASP A 67 -1.28 1.55 -26.54
N ALA A 68 -1.65 2.81 -26.26
CA ALA A 68 -3.01 3.23 -25.91
C ALA A 68 -4.05 3.17 -27.06
N GLY A 69 -3.73 2.47 -28.16
CA GLY A 69 -4.53 2.38 -29.38
C GLY A 69 -4.34 3.55 -30.37
N TYR A 70 -3.36 4.42 -30.15
CA TYR A 70 -2.96 5.49 -31.06
C TYR A 70 -1.49 5.88 -30.80
N ARG A 71 -0.84 6.49 -31.80
CA ARG A 71 0.63 6.72 -31.76
C ARG A 71 1.04 8.18 -31.67
N ARG A 72 0.11 9.10 -31.90
CA ARG A 72 0.39 10.54 -31.99
C ARG A 72 -0.50 11.33 -31.05
N THR A 73 0.09 12.32 -30.38
CA THR A 73 -0.58 13.20 -29.43
C THR A 73 -0.35 14.68 -29.75
N LYS A 74 -1.21 15.56 -29.24
CA LYS A 74 -1.13 17.02 -29.38
C LYS A 74 -1.35 17.69 -28.02
N PHE A 75 -0.64 18.80 -27.81
CA PHE A 75 -0.68 19.60 -26.57
C PHE A 75 -0.99 21.07 -26.91
N PRO A 76 -1.71 21.81 -26.04
CA PRO A 76 -1.98 21.45 -24.65
C PRO A 76 -3.10 20.43 -24.46
N ASN A 77 -3.00 19.61 -23.41
CA ASN A 77 -4.10 18.75 -22.98
C ASN A 77 -5.11 19.55 -22.14
N ARG A 78 -6.25 18.95 -21.82
CA ARG A 78 -7.33 19.60 -21.05
C ARG A 78 -6.97 19.89 -19.58
N LEU A 79 -5.90 19.28 -19.07
CA LEU A 79 -5.33 19.58 -17.75
C LEU A 79 -4.41 20.81 -17.77
N GLY A 80 -4.21 21.44 -18.94
CA GLY A 80 -3.38 22.64 -19.09
C GLY A 80 -1.89 22.36 -19.31
N HIS A 81 -1.48 21.10 -19.36
CA HIS A 81 -0.09 20.74 -19.68
C HIS A 81 0.21 21.14 -21.12
N ARG A 82 1.41 21.69 -21.35
CA ARG A 82 1.86 22.12 -22.69
C ARG A 82 2.86 21.15 -23.33
N LYS A 83 3.39 20.20 -22.56
CA LYS A 83 4.39 19.22 -22.98
C LYS A 83 4.13 17.87 -22.31
N GLN A 84 4.59 16.79 -22.96
CA GLN A 84 4.43 15.42 -22.47
C GLN A 84 5.17 15.14 -21.16
N ASP A 85 6.35 15.71 -20.96
CA ASP A 85 7.14 15.50 -19.75
C ASP A 85 6.46 16.12 -18.51
N HIS A 86 5.79 17.26 -18.67
CA HIS A 86 4.98 17.86 -17.61
C HIS A 86 3.76 16.99 -17.29
N ALA A 87 3.07 16.49 -18.32
CA ALA A 87 1.92 15.60 -18.14
C ALA A 87 2.32 14.26 -17.52
N GLN A 88 3.48 13.69 -17.87
CA GLN A 88 3.99 12.47 -17.26
C GLN A 88 4.33 12.66 -15.79
N ARG A 89 4.99 13.76 -15.43
CA ARG A 89 5.27 14.07 -14.02
C ARG A 89 3.99 14.28 -13.21
N ASP A 90 3.01 14.99 -13.75
CA ASP A 90 1.72 15.18 -13.09
C ASP A 90 0.97 13.85 -12.90
N ALA A 91 0.97 12.98 -13.92
CA ALA A 91 0.35 11.66 -13.80
C ALA A 91 1.02 10.78 -12.74
N VAL A 92 2.36 10.82 -12.61
CA VAL A 92 3.08 10.11 -11.55
C VAL A 92 2.77 10.71 -10.17
N ASN A 93 2.75 12.03 -10.04
CA ASN A 93 2.44 12.71 -8.77
C ASN A 93 1.02 12.43 -8.28
N ASN A 94 0.08 12.24 -9.21
CA ASN A 94 -1.31 11.89 -8.89
C ASN A 94 -1.56 10.36 -8.92
N LEU A 95 -0.51 9.54 -8.94
CA LEU A 95 -0.56 8.07 -8.94
C LEU A 95 -1.37 7.46 -10.10
N VAL A 96 -1.61 8.23 -11.16
CA VAL A 96 -2.34 7.79 -12.35
C VAL A 96 -1.56 6.72 -13.10
N ASP A 97 -0.23 6.77 -13.08
CA ASP A 97 0.61 5.74 -13.67
C ASP A 97 0.48 4.38 -12.96
N VAL A 98 0.36 4.38 -11.63
CA VAL A 98 0.11 3.18 -10.82
C VAL A 98 -1.26 2.60 -11.15
N ILE A 99 -2.29 3.45 -11.23
CA ILE A 99 -3.65 3.03 -11.62
C ILE A 99 -3.67 2.41 -13.02
N VAL A 100 -2.97 3.00 -13.99
CA VAL A 100 -2.90 2.44 -15.34
C VAL A 100 -2.15 1.11 -15.38
N ARG A 101 -1.07 0.96 -14.59
CA ARG A 101 -0.31 -0.31 -14.47
C ARG A 101 -1.07 -1.41 -13.74
N SER A 102 -2.03 -1.06 -12.88
CA SER A 102 -2.88 -2.06 -12.21
C SER A 102 -3.77 -2.83 -13.18
N GLU A 103 -4.04 -2.26 -14.36
CA GLU A 103 -4.93 -2.83 -15.38
C GLU A 103 -6.30 -3.28 -14.82
N CYS A 104 -6.77 -2.63 -13.75
CA CYS A 104 -8.04 -2.93 -13.07
C CYS A 104 -9.27 -2.84 -13.99
N SER A 105 -9.18 -2.11 -15.09
CA SER A 105 -10.20 -2.04 -16.14
C SER A 105 -9.55 -2.09 -17.52
N PRO A 106 -10.16 -2.77 -18.52
CA PRO A 106 -9.72 -2.64 -19.91
C PRO A 106 -9.80 -1.19 -20.43
N HIS A 107 -10.59 -0.34 -19.76
CA HIS A 107 -10.81 1.05 -20.13
C HIS A 107 -9.83 2.02 -19.47
N ILE A 108 -9.11 1.62 -18.41
CA ILE A 108 -8.34 2.55 -17.56
C ILE A 108 -7.20 3.23 -18.31
N LYS A 109 -6.43 2.46 -19.10
CA LYS A 109 -5.31 2.96 -19.91
C LYS A 109 -5.81 3.95 -20.96
N ARG A 110 -6.92 3.62 -21.62
CA ARG A 110 -7.56 4.50 -22.61
C ARG A 110 -8.05 5.79 -21.97
N LEU A 111 -8.77 5.71 -20.85
CA LEU A 111 -9.28 6.86 -20.12
C LEU A 111 -8.16 7.81 -19.69
N ALA A 112 -7.12 7.29 -19.04
CA ALA A 112 -5.98 8.08 -18.57
C ALA A 112 -5.25 8.76 -19.73
N CYS A 113 -4.98 8.03 -20.81
CA CYS A 113 -4.24 8.59 -21.94
C CYS A 113 -5.03 9.60 -22.75
N LEU A 114 -6.36 9.48 -22.83
CA LEU A 114 -7.21 10.52 -23.42
C LEU A 114 -7.15 11.84 -22.63
N LEU A 115 -6.87 11.79 -21.33
CA LEU A 115 -6.75 12.99 -20.49
C LEU A 115 -5.32 13.57 -20.51
N TYR A 116 -4.31 12.70 -20.39
CA TYR A 116 -2.91 13.09 -20.25
C TYR A 116 -2.16 13.25 -21.57
N ALA A 117 -2.43 12.40 -22.56
CA ALA A 117 -1.77 12.38 -23.86
C ALA A 117 -2.78 12.14 -25.00
N PRO A 118 -3.76 13.03 -25.21
CA PRO A 118 -4.88 12.79 -26.13
C PRO A 118 -4.42 12.59 -27.58
N PRO A 119 -5.17 11.83 -28.40
CA PRO A 119 -4.86 11.58 -29.80
C PRO A 119 -4.86 12.88 -30.62
N CYS A 120 -3.98 12.95 -31.61
CA CYS A 120 -3.91 14.10 -32.51
C CYS A 120 -4.97 14.06 -33.63
N ASP A 121 -5.60 12.91 -33.85
CA ASP A 121 -6.37 12.66 -35.06
C ASP A 121 -7.85 13.09 -34.87
N ASN A 122 -8.18 14.29 -35.35
CA ASN A 122 -9.52 14.83 -35.68
C ASN A 122 -10.61 14.84 -34.58
N LEU A 123 -10.24 14.86 -33.31
CA LEU A 123 -11.18 15.09 -32.19
C LEU A 123 -10.84 16.41 -31.51
N GLU A 124 -10.96 17.50 -32.27
CA GLU A 124 -10.84 18.87 -31.78
C GLU A 124 -12.24 19.47 -31.57
N ASP A 125 -12.40 20.22 -30.49
CA ASP A 125 -13.53 21.14 -30.35
C ASP A 125 -13.30 22.42 -31.17
N ASP A 126 -14.28 23.32 -31.18
CA ASP A 126 -14.19 24.58 -31.93
C ASP A 126 -13.06 25.51 -31.44
N THR A 127 -12.42 25.18 -30.31
CA THR A 127 -11.27 25.90 -29.74
C THR A 127 -9.91 25.31 -30.14
N GLY A 128 -9.89 24.16 -30.81
CA GLY A 128 -8.68 23.46 -31.22
C GLY A 128 -8.02 22.62 -30.12
N LEU A 129 -8.75 22.36 -29.02
CA LEU A 129 -8.29 21.51 -27.92
C LEU A 129 -8.76 20.06 -28.11
N PRO A 130 -7.99 19.07 -27.59
CA PRO A 130 -8.40 17.69 -27.65
C PRO A 130 -9.67 17.42 -26.84
N VAL A 131 -10.60 16.67 -27.43
CA VAL A 131 -11.91 16.33 -26.87
C VAL A 131 -11.79 15.40 -25.63
N TYR A 132 -12.64 15.65 -24.61
CA TYR A 132 -12.69 14.87 -23.37
C TYR A 132 -13.09 13.39 -23.62
N PRO A 133 -12.70 12.47 -22.71
CA PRO A 133 -13.34 11.16 -22.61
C PRO A 133 -14.86 11.29 -22.43
N CYS A 134 -15.62 10.33 -22.95
CA CYS A 134 -17.06 10.26 -22.61
C CYS A 134 -17.27 9.81 -21.17
N ARG A 135 -18.37 10.24 -20.56
CA ARG A 135 -18.78 9.82 -19.21
C ARG A 135 -18.89 8.30 -19.08
N SER A 136 -19.42 7.63 -20.10
CA SER A 136 -19.55 6.16 -20.14
C SER A 136 -18.20 5.46 -20.01
N LEU A 137 -17.18 5.91 -20.74
CA LEU A 137 -15.82 5.36 -20.65
C LEU A 137 -15.22 5.55 -19.26
N CYS A 138 -15.44 6.72 -18.65
CA CYS A 138 -14.99 6.97 -17.28
C CYS A 138 -15.71 6.09 -16.26
N GLN A 139 -17.03 5.97 -16.40
CA GLN A 139 -17.85 5.22 -15.46
C GLN A 139 -17.50 3.73 -15.51
N ALA A 140 -17.32 3.15 -16.70
CA ALA A 140 -16.87 1.77 -16.85
C ALA A 140 -15.52 1.54 -16.16
N ALA A 141 -14.53 2.40 -16.39
CA ALA A 141 -13.24 2.29 -15.72
C ALA A 141 -13.33 2.48 -14.20
N LYS A 142 -14.23 3.34 -13.73
CA LYS A 142 -14.45 3.59 -12.31
C LYS A 142 -15.11 2.38 -11.64
N ASP A 143 -16.14 1.81 -12.26
CA ASP A 143 -16.90 0.70 -11.70
C ASP A 143 -16.04 -0.57 -11.57
N ASP A 144 -15.15 -0.79 -12.54
CA ASP A 144 -14.16 -1.88 -12.49
C ASP A 144 -13.08 -1.67 -11.42
N CYS A 145 -12.57 -0.43 -11.29
CA CYS A 145 -11.39 -0.15 -10.47
C CYS A 145 -11.67 0.26 -9.02
N VAL A 146 -12.81 0.92 -8.75
CA VAL A 146 -13.14 1.43 -7.40
C VAL A 146 -13.31 0.32 -6.36
N PRO A 147 -13.95 -0.83 -6.66
CA PRO A 147 -14.05 -1.92 -5.69
C PRO A 147 -12.66 -2.36 -5.20
N TRP A 148 -11.70 -2.51 -6.12
CA TRP A 148 -10.32 -2.87 -5.80
C TRP A 148 -9.58 -1.78 -4.99
N PHE A 149 -9.79 -0.50 -5.32
CA PHE A 149 -9.12 0.61 -4.62
C PHE A 149 -9.67 0.89 -3.23
N ALA A 150 -10.97 0.68 -3.01
CA ALA A 150 -11.61 0.90 -1.72
C ALA A 150 -11.04 -0.03 -0.62
N GLU A 151 -10.60 -1.23 -0.99
CA GLU A 151 -10.05 -2.24 -0.08
C GLU A 151 -8.65 -1.88 0.44
N ILE A 152 -7.86 -1.13 -0.34
CA ILE A 152 -6.51 -0.66 0.05
C ILE A 152 -6.52 0.78 0.60
N GLY A 153 -7.71 1.35 0.86
CA GLY A 153 -7.87 2.73 1.36
C GLY A 153 -7.53 3.80 0.33
N TYR A 154 -7.50 3.46 -0.97
CA TYR A 154 -7.18 4.39 -2.04
C TYR A 154 -8.44 5.05 -2.60
N ILE A 155 -8.46 6.38 -2.65
CA ILE A 155 -9.62 7.16 -3.10
C ILE A 155 -9.50 7.42 -4.60
N TRP A 156 -10.57 7.16 -5.35
CA TRP A 156 -10.64 7.43 -6.78
C TRP A 156 -10.21 8.88 -7.12
N PRO A 157 -9.20 9.09 -7.99
CA PRO A 157 -8.64 10.41 -8.21
C PRO A 157 -9.65 11.42 -8.74
N GLY A 158 -9.59 12.66 -8.23
CA GLY A 158 -10.46 13.75 -8.67
C GLY A 158 -10.31 14.11 -10.15
N VAL A 159 -9.14 13.84 -10.76
CA VAL A 159 -8.90 13.99 -12.20
C VAL A 159 -9.77 13.06 -13.06
N PHE A 160 -10.32 12.00 -12.46
CA PHE A 160 -11.26 11.07 -13.08
C PHE A 160 -12.69 11.25 -12.55
N ASN A 161 -13.08 12.46 -12.17
CA ASN A 161 -14.47 12.76 -11.80
C ASN A 161 -15.40 12.63 -13.03
N CYS A 162 -16.06 11.48 -13.18
CA CYS A 162 -16.89 11.15 -14.34
C CYS A 162 -18.05 12.13 -14.57
N SER A 163 -18.52 12.83 -13.53
CA SER A 163 -19.57 13.86 -13.66
C SER A 163 -19.13 15.05 -14.50
N GLN A 164 -17.82 15.31 -14.57
CA GLN A 164 -17.25 16.40 -15.37
C GLN A 164 -17.13 16.05 -16.86
N PHE A 165 -17.30 14.78 -17.21
CA PHE A 165 -17.24 14.34 -18.60
C PHE A 165 -18.62 14.41 -19.27
N PRO A 166 -18.65 14.75 -20.58
CA PRO A 166 -19.88 14.83 -21.36
C PRO A 166 -20.53 13.44 -21.50
N ALA A 167 -21.86 13.40 -21.38
CA ALA A 167 -22.66 12.18 -21.55
C ALA A 167 -22.86 11.83 -23.03
N GLU A 168 -23.06 12.84 -23.89
CA GLU A 168 -23.31 12.71 -25.34
C GLU A 168 -22.57 13.82 -26.11
N GLY A 169 -22.35 13.65 -27.42
CA GLY A 169 -21.70 14.63 -28.31
C GLY A 169 -20.34 14.20 -28.84
N LYS A 170 -19.50 15.17 -29.29
CA LYS A 170 -18.09 14.91 -29.67
C LYS A 170 -17.28 14.60 -28.40
N CYS A 171 -17.27 13.34 -27.96
CA CYS A 171 -16.43 12.82 -26.89
C CYS A 171 -15.70 11.54 -27.32
N ASN A 172 -14.56 11.24 -26.69
CA ASN A 172 -13.86 9.99 -26.90
C ASN A 172 -14.54 8.87 -26.10
N GLY A 173 -15.48 8.19 -26.73
CA GLY A 173 -16.20 7.05 -26.15
C GLY A 173 -15.50 5.73 -26.39
N TYR A 174 -16.05 4.67 -25.79
CA TYR A 174 -15.90 3.31 -26.30
C TYR A 174 -17.16 3.01 -27.11
N ASP A 175 -16.99 2.46 -28.31
CA ASP A 175 -18.09 1.88 -29.10
C ASP A 175 -17.98 0.36 -28.90
N GLU A 176 -18.98 -0.24 -28.26
CA GLU A 176 -19.07 -1.70 -28.02
C GLU A 176 -18.88 -2.51 -29.30
N THR A 177 -19.09 -1.90 -30.47
CA THR A 177 -19.12 -2.61 -31.75
C THR A 177 -17.84 -2.50 -32.60
N ARG A 178 -16.84 -1.68 -32.21
CA ARG A 178 -15.70 -1.39 -33.11
C ARG A 178 -14.32 -1.16 -32.48
N THR A 179 -14.05 -1.77 -31.32
CA THR A 179 -12.67 -2.03 -30.91
C THR A 179 -12.47 -3.51 -30.83
N SER A 180 -11.59 -4.01 -31.72
CA SER A 180 -10.82 -5.23 -31.58
C SER A 180 -11.16 -6.00 -30.32
N SER A 181 -11.89 -7.09 -30.50
CA SER A 181 -11.64 -8.30 -29.75
C SER A 181 -10.12 -8.49 -29.56
N GLN A 182 -9.53 -7.90 -28.51
CA GLN A 182 -9.02 -8.80 -27.49
C GLN A 182 -10.25 -9.35 -26.80
N ASP A 183 -10.88 -10.30 -27.49
CA ASP A 183 -11.38 -11.48 -26.84
C ASP A 183 -10.20 -11.88 -25.96
N PHE A 184 -10.24 -11.52 -24.68
CA PHE A 184 -9.45 -12.23 -23.71
C PHE A 184 -10.06 -13.62 -23.77
N THR A 185 -9.59 -14.42 -24.74
CA THR A 185 -9.88 -15.83 -24.80
C THR A 185 -9.33 -16.34 -23.49
N ARG A 186 -10.22 -16.47 -22.51
CA ARG A 186 -9.92 -17.06 -21.21
C ARG A 186 -9.60 -18.51 -21.52
N THR A 187 -8.34 -18.75 -21.77
CA THR A 187 -7.85 -20.08 -22.10
C THR A 187 -7.62 -20.80 -20.79
N CYS A 188 -8.46 -21.80 -20.53
CA CYS A 188 -8.11 -22.83 -19.57
C CYS A 188 -6.95 -23.63 -20.18
N GLU A 189 -5.82 -23.71 -19.49
CA GLU A 189 -4.63 -24.45 -19.91
C GLU A 189 -4.17 -25.41 -18.81
N PRO A 190 -3.49 -26.53 -19.13
CA PRO A 190 -2.97 -27.45 -18.13
C PRO A 190 -1.99 -26.77 -17.18
N ILE A 191 -2.01 -27.14 -15.90
CA ILE A 191 -1.11 -26.56 -14.91
C ILE A 191 0.33 -27.05 -15.18
N THR A 192 1.24 -26.10 -15.32
CA THR A 192 2.67 -26.30 -15.55
C THR A 192 3.52 -25.69 -14.43
N ILE A 193 2.94 -24.88 -13.54
CA ILE A 193 3.65 -24.33 -12.38
C ILE A 193 4.12 -25.47 -11.47
N PRO A 194 5.44 -25.64 -11.25
CA PRO A 194 5.98 -26.79 -10.48
C PRO A 194 5.46 -26.89 -9.05
N LEU A 195 5.16 -25.76 -8.40
CA LEU A 195 4.57 -25.73 -7.06
C LEU A 195 3.16 -26.34 -7.04
N CYS A 196 2.43 -26.32 -8.16
CA CYS A 196 1.01 -26.65 -8.25
C CYS A 196 0.72 -27.96 -9.00
N GLY A 197 1.72 -28.81 -9.24
CA GLY A 197 1.54 -30.03 -10.06
C GLY A 197 0.63 -31.12 -9.47
N ASP A 198 0.35 -31.07 -8.17
CA ASP A 198 -0.35 -32.10 -7.38
C ASP A 198 -1.49 -31.52 -6.51
N VAL A 199 -2.09 -30.42 -6.95
CA VAL A 199 -3.33 -29.88 -6.35
C VAL A 199 -4.57 -30.63 -6.85
N SER A 200 -5.75 -30.34 -6.29
CA SER A 200 -6.98 -31.12 -6.56
C SER A 200 -7.57 -30.96 -7.97
N TYR A 201 -6.96 -30.11 -8.82
CA TYR A 201 -7.39 -29.81 -10.18
C TYR A 201 -6.17 -29.70 -11.11
N SER A 202 -6.38 -29.85 -12.42
CA SER A 202 -5.30 -30.00 -13.39
C SER A 202 -5.22 -28.89 -14.45
N SER A 203 -6.18 -27.96 -14.46
CA SER A 203 -6.28 -26.89 -15.46
C SER A 203 -6.52 -25.54 -14.80
N ALA A 204 -5.83 -24.52 -15.29
CA ALA A 204 -5.88 -23.16 -14.77
C ALA A 204 -6.32 -22.14 -15.85
N GLY A 205 -7.07 -21.14 -15.43
CA GLY A 205 -7.56 -20.07 -16.30
C GLY A 205 -6.73 -18.80 -16.16
N TYR A 206 -6.45 -18.13 -17.29
CA TYR A 206 -5.73 -16.87 -17.33
C TYR A 206 -6.54 -15.75 -18.01
N PRO A 207 -6.43 -14.48 -17.55
CA PRO A 207 -5.55 -14.02 -16.47
C PRO A 207 -6.00 -14.50 -15.07
N ASN A 208 -5.03 -14.69 -14.15
CA ASN A 208 -5.31 -15.11 -12.78
C ASN A 208 -5.80 -13.94 -11.90
N HIS A 209 -6.14 -14.23 -10.64
CA HIS A 209 -6.69 -13.24 -9.67
C HIS A 209 -5.73 -12.10 -9.31
N LEU A 210 -4.45 -12.24 -9.68
CA LEU A 210 -3.39 -11.27 -9.45
C LEU A 210 -2.97 -10.53 -10.73
N GLY A 211 -3.68 -10.76 -11.85
CA GLY A 211 -3.45 -10.08 -13.12
C GLY A 211 -2.35 -10.70 -13.99
N HIS A 212 -1.75 -11.82 -13.59
CA HIS A 212 -0.80 -12.54 -14.45
C HIS A 212 -1.55 -13.13 -15.63
N ARG A 213 -0.91 -13.12 -16.81
CA ARG A 213 -1.49 -13.60 -18.07
C ARG A 213 -0.92 -14.95 -18.52
N ASP A 214 0.11 -15.44 -17.86
CA ASP A 214 0.82 -16.66 -18.19
C ASP A 214 1.31 -17.35 -16.91
N GLN A 215 1.43 -18.68 -16.98
CA GLN A 215 1.91 -19.51 -15.88
C GLN A 215 3.39 -19.28 -15.53
N GLU A 216 4.19 -18.79 -16.47
CA GLU A 216 5.61 -18.52 -16.23
C GLU A 216 5.78 -17.42 -15.17
N LYS A 217 5.13 -16.26 -15.36
CA LYS A 217 5.18 -15.14 -14.40
C LYS A 217 4.46 -15.47 -13.10
N ALA A 218 3.28 -16.08 -13.19
CA ALA A 218 2.55 -16.50 -12.00
C ALA A 218 3.36 -17.52 -11.18
N GLY A 219 4.07 -18.43 -11.85
CA GLY A 219 4.92 -19.43 -11.22
C GLY A 219 6.13 -18.84 -10.51
N LEU A 220 6.78 -17.82 -11.10
CA LEU A 220 7.90 -17.11 -10.47
C LEU A 220 7.50 -16.44 -9.15
N GLU A 221 6.33 -15.80 -9.11
CA GLU A 221 5.83 -15.17 -7.87
C GLU A 221 5.33 -16.21 -6.86
N ALA A 222 4.55 -17.20 -7.31
CA ALA A 222 4.07 -18.30 -6.47
C ALA A 222 5.22 -19.09 -5.82
N HIS A 223 6.36 -19.24 -6.51
CA HIS A 223 7.53 -19.96 -5.98
C HIS A 223 8.11 -19.33 -4.71
N GLN A 224 7.80 -18.06 -4.40
CA GLN A 224 8.19 -17.44 -3.14
C GLN A 224 7.56 -18.13 -1.91
N PHE A 225 6.43 -18.81 -2.09
CA PHE A 225 5.75 -19.58 -1.03
C PHE A 225 6.29 -21.01 -0.87
N TRP A 226 7.22 -21.45 -1.73
CA TRP A 226 7.78 -22.81 -1.70
C TRP A 226 8.34 -23.21 -0.31
N PRO A 227 9.09 -22.35 0.41
CA PRO A 227 9.57 -22.69 1.75
C PRO A 227 8.43 -22.97 2.73
N LEU A 228 7.37 -22.15 2.71
CA LEU A 228 6.21 -22.31 3.60
C LEU A 228 5.42 -23.58 3.27
N VAL A 229 5.28 -23.90 1.97
CA VAL A 229 4.66 -25.14 1.52
C VAL A 229 5.48 -26.37 1.92
N LYS A 230 6.81 -26.30 1.90
CA LYS A 230 7.69 -27.39 2.34
C LYS A 230 7.74 -27.55 3.86
N VAL A 231 7.64 -26.46 4.62
CA VAL A 231 7.52 -26.48 6.08
C VAL A 231 6.14 -26.97 6.53
N GLN A 232 5.14 -26.93 5.64
CA GLN A 232 3.78 -27.43 5.90
C GLN A 232 3.12 -26.76 7.11
N CYS A 233 3.29 -25.44 7.24
CA CYS A 233 2.65 -24.64 8.30
C CYS A 233 1.10 -24.72 8.28
N SER A 234 0.51 -25.03 7.12
CA SER A 234 -0.89 -25.40 6.99
C SER A 234 -1.05 -26.44 5.86
N PRO A 235 -1.89 -27.48 6.04
CA PRO A 235 -2.20 -28.43 4.97
C PRO A 235 -2.95 -27.79 3.80
N HIS A 236 -3.55 -26.61 4.01
CA HIS A 236 -4.34 -25.90 3.01
C HIS A 236 -3.56 -24.83 2.25
N LEU A 237 -2.33 -24.51 2.68
CA LEU A 237 -1.56 -23.41 2.08
C LEU A 237 -1.32 -23.62 0.58
N LYS A 238 -0.91 -24.83 0.19
CA LYS A 238 -0.60 -25.14 -1.20
C LYS A 238 -1.82 -24.97 -2.10
N GLU A 239 -2.95 -25.52 -1.69
CA GLU A 239 -4.22 -25.43 -2.41
C GLU A 239 -4.68 -23.97 -2.53
N PHE A 240 -4.53 -23.19 -1.47
CA PHE A 240 -4.87 -21.77 -1.46
C PHE A 240 -3.96 -20.94 -2.38
N VAL A 241 -2.63 -21.06 -2.24
CA VAL A 241 -1.67 -20.32 -3.09
C VAL A 241 -1.91 -20.69 -4.56
N CYS A 242 -2.04 -21.97 -4.89
CA CYS A 242 -2.27 -22.40 -6.26
C CYS A 242 -3.62 -21.92 -6.80
N SER A 243 -4.68 -21.86 -5.99
CA SER A 243 -5.97 -21.31 -6.44
C SER A 243 -5.96 -19.79 -6.65
N MET A 244 -4.96 -19.06 -6.15
CA MET A 244 -4.73 -17.64 -6.47
C MET A 244 -3.88 -17.46 -7.72
N TYR A 245 -2.78 -18.22 -7.85
CA TYR A 245 -1.81 -18.07 -8.93
C TYR A 245 -2.11 -18.89 -10.18
N ALA A 246 -2.77 -20.04 -10.05
CA ALA A 246 -3.20 -20.92 -11.13
C ALA A 246 -4.65 -21.38 -10.84
N PRO A 247 -5.63 -20.47 -10.95
CA PRO A 247 -6.98 -20.72 -10.45
C PRO A 247 -7.74 -21.76 -11.31
N PRO A 248 -8.56 -22.62 -10.70
CA PRO A 248 -9.27 -23.67 -11.41
C PRO A 248 -10.23 -23.11 -12.47
N CYS A 249 -10.27 -23.79 -13.62
CA CYS A 249 -11.01 -23.37 -14.80
C CYS A 249 -11.67 -24.59 -15.45
N ASP A 250 -12.92 -24.43 -15.89
CA ASP A 250 -13.66 -25.49 -16.59
C ASP A 250 -13.35 -25.46 -18.09
N LEU A 251 -12.56 -26.44 -18.54
CA LEU A 251 -12.20 -26.64 -19.96
C LEU A 251 -13.42 -26.77 -20.89
N GLN A 252 -14.60 -27.18 -20.39
CA GLN A 252 -15.81 -27.32 -21.19
C GLN A 252 -16.54 -25.98 -21.38
N ARG A 253 -16.30 -25.02 -20.48
CA ARG A 253 -17.01 -23.74 -20.42
C ARG A 253 -16.04 -22.56 -20.50
N ASN A 254 -15.05 -22.60 -21.42
CA ASN A 254 -14.01 -21.59 -21.74
C ASN A 254 -14.42 -20.09 -21.71
N THR A 255 -15.69 -19.77 -21.48
CA THR A 255 -16.28 -18.45 -21.29
C THR A 255 -16.48 -18.06 -19.80
N THR A 256 -16.23 -18.95 -18.84
CA THR A 256 -16.43 -18.68 -17.40
C THR A 256 -15.14 -18.12 -16.77
N PRO A 257 -15.22 -17.06 -15.94
CA PRO A 257 -14.07 -16.60 -15.15
C PRO A 257 -13.48 -17.73 -14.30
N PRO A 258 -12.15 -17.73 -14.06
CA PRO A 258 -11.55 -18.67 -13.13
C PRO A 258 -12.20 -18.54 -11.74
N LEU A 259 -12.42 -19.66 -11.06
CA LEU A 259 -13.08 -19.65 -9.75
C LEU A 259 -12.16 -18.99 -8.70
N ARG A 260 -12.72 -18.09 -7.91
CA ARG A 260 -12.05 -17.50 -6.74
C ARG A 260 -12.00 -18.53 -5.60
N PRO A 261 -10.93 -18.58 -4.80
CA PRO A 261 -10.92 -19.43 -3.61
C PRO A 261 -11.93 -18.92 -2.58
N CYS A 262 -12.55 -19.85 -1.87
CA CYS A 262 -13.43 -19.50 -0.76
C CYS A 262 -12.63 -18.89 0.40
N ARG A 263 -13.25 -17.94 1.11
CA ARG A 263 -12.72 -17.35 2.34
C ARG A 263 -12.29 -18.40 3.37
N SER A 264 -13.04 -19.49 3.51
CA SER A 264 -12.71 -20.58 4.43
C SER A 264 -11.39 -21.29 4.10
N LEU A 265 -11.08 -21.45 2.80
CA LEU A 265 -9.79 -22.01 2.36
C LEU A 265 -8.62 -21.09 2.73
N CYS A 266 -8.78 -19.79 2.47
CA CYS A 266 -7.77 -18.80 2.82
C CYS A 266 -7.52 -18.75 4.32
N LEU A 267 -8.58 -18.68 5.13
CA LEU A 267 -8.44 -18.64 6.59
C LEU A 267 -7.71 -19.89 7.11
N ALA A 268 -8.03 -21.07 6.59
CA ALA A 268 -7.35 -22.31 6.95
C ALA A 268 -5.88 -22.35 6.50
N ALA A 269 -5.55 -21.77 5.34
CA ALA A 269 -4.18 -21.60 4.88
C ALA A 269 -3.39 -20.60 5.75
N ARG A 270 -4.03 -19.50 6.12
CA ARG A 270 -3.46 -18.41 6.94
C ARG A 270 -3.20 -18.85 8.38
N SER A 271 -4.12 -19.63 8.97
CA SER A 271 -4.18 -20.05 10.39
C SER A 271 -2.98 -20.82 10.96
N GLY A 272 -1.91 -21.05 10.18
CA GLY A 272 -0.62 -21.53 10.70
C GLY A 272 0.59 -20.91 10.02
N CYS A 273 0.40 -20.24 8.89
CA CYS A 273 1.49 -19.71 8.06
C CYS A 273 1.73 -18.22 8.30
N GLU A 274 0.71 -17.44 8.66
CA GLU A 274 0.87 -16.01 8.95
C GLU A 274 1.78 -15.75 10.14
N ASP A 275 1.61 -16.51 11.23
CA ASP A 275 2.50 -16.43 12.38
C ASP A 275 3.94 -16.83 12.02
N LEU A 276 4.12 -17.88 11.20
CA LEU A 276 5.43 -18.33 10.76
C LEU A 276 6.10 -17.26 9.89
N MET A 277 5.39 -16.65 8.95
CA MET A 277 5.88 -15.56 8.13
C MET A 277 6.30 -14.36 9.00
N SER A 278 5.46 -14.00 9.97
CA SER A 278 5.69 -12.85 10.85
C SER A 278 6.98 -13.00 11.66
N LYS A 279 7.34 -14.22 12.07
CA LYS A 279 8.61 -14.50 12.77
C LYS A 279 9.86 -14.18 11.94
N PHE A 280 9.77 -14.32 10.62
CA PHE A 280 10.87 -14.03 9.70
C PHE A 280 10.76 -12.61 9.10
N GLY A 281 9.93 -11.75 9.69
CA GLY A 281 9.75 -10.36 9.25
C GLY A 281 8.87 -10.20 8.01
N PHE A 282 8.15 -11.25 7.58
CA PHE A 282 7.23 -11.20 6.45
C PHE A 282 5.79 -11.11 6.95
N ARG A 283 4.98 -10.24 6.34
CA ARG A 283 3.54 -10.18 6.63
C ARG A 283 2.78 -11.09 5.68
N TRP A 284 1.58 -11.49 6.08
CA TRP A 284 0.63 -12.06 5.13
C TRP A 284 0.41 -11.05 3.99
N PRO A 285 0.58 -11.45 2.72
CA PRO A 285 0.52 -10.50 1.61
C PRO A 285 -0.90 -9.95 1.46
N VAL A 286 -1.01 -8.63 1.29
CA VAL A 286 -2.29 -7.94 1.09
C VAL A 286 -3.06 -8.52 -0.10
N ALA A 287 -2.35 -8.95 -1.14
CA ALA A 287 -2.92 -9.60 -2.32
C ALA A 287 -3.58 -10.97 -2.03
N LEU A 288 -3.33 -11.56 -0.86
CA LEU A 288 -3.87 -12.86 -0.42
C LEU A 288 -4.78 -12.71 0.81
N GLU A 289 -5.22 -11.50 1.15
CA GLU A 289 -6.06 -11.25 2.32
C GLU A 289 -7.38 -12.03 2.24
N CYS A 290 -7.82 -12.64 3.34
CA CYS A 290 -8.96 -13.56 3.30
C CYS A 290 -10.30 -12.82 3.22
N ASP A 291 -10.37 -11.59 3.71
CA ASP A 291 -11.62 -10.84 3.81
C ASP A 291 -12.19 -10.46 2.43
N SER A 292 -11.34 -10.31 1.41
CA SER A 292 -11.74 -9.99 0.03
C SER A 292 -12.28 -11.19 -0.77
N LEU A 293 -12.17 -12.41 -0.21
CA LEU A 293 -12.61 -13.64 -0.86
C LEU A 293 -14.08 -13.97 -0.56
N PRO A 294 -14.82 -14.55 -1.50
CA PRO A 294 -16.24 -14.87 -1.29
C PRO A 294 -16.43 -15.99 -0.26
N THR A 295 -17.53 -15.91 0.47
CA THR A 295 -18.11 -17.07 1.16
C THR A 295 -18.94 -17.91 0.20
N LYS A 296 -19.16 -19.19 0.52
CA LYS A 296 -19.92 -20.10 -0.35
C LYS A 296 -21.39 -19.68 -0.46
N GLU A 297 -21.90 -18.94 0.52
CA GLU A 297 -23.24 -18.38 0.53
C GLU A 297 -23.37 -17.17 -0.42
N GLU A 298 -22.28 -16.46 -0.71
CA GLU A 298 -22.25 -15.26 -1.57
C GLU A 298 -22.04 -15.62 -3.05
N GLU A 299 -21.10 -16.51 -3.34
CA GLU A 299 -20.70 -16.90 -4.70
C GLU A 299 -20.20 -18.34 -4.73
N ASP A 300 -20.37 -19.04 -5.86
CA ASP A 300 -19.73 -20.33 -6.07
C ASP A 300 -18.21 -20.13 -6.11
N CYS A 301 -17.51 -20.72 -5.14
CA CYS A 301 -16.09 -20.51 -4.90
C CYS A 301 -15.36 -21.85 -4.72
N PHE A 302 -14.05 -21.84 -4.98
CA PHE A 302 -13.22 -23.04 -4.95
C PHE A 302 -12.73 -23.39 -3.54
N GLY A 303 -12.72 -24.70 -3.23
CA GLY A 303 -12.07 -25.23 -2.04
C GLY A 303 -12.77 -24.90 -0.72
N HIS A 304 -14.10 -24.75 -0.74
CA HIS A 304 -14.88 -24.54 0.49
C HIS A 304 -14.60 -25.62 1.54
N ILE A 305 -14.05 -25.21 2.67
CA ILE A 305 -13.92 -26.05 3.85
C ILE A 305 -15.19 -25.86 4.66
N SER A 306 -16.02 -26.91 4.76
CA SER A 306 -17.18 -26.92 5.64
C SER A 306 -16.70 -26.75 7.06
N THR A 307 -16.81 -25.53 7.58
CA THR A 307 -16.71 -25.31 9.02
C THR A 307 -17.96 -25.94 9.62
N PRO A 308 -17.86 -26.87 10.59
CA PRO A 308 -18.93 -27.04 11.57
C PRO A 308 -19.26 -25.65 12.11
N PRO A 309 -20.53 -25.38 12.49
CA PRO A 309 -20.87 -24.08 13.06
C PRO A 309 -19.86 -23.76 14.17
N LEU A 310 -19.38 -22.50 14.19
CA LEU A 310 -18.72 -21.93 15.36
C LEU A 310 -19.44 -22.50 16.60
N PRO A 311 -18.75 -23.22 17.50
CA PRO A 311 -19.40 -23.67 18.70
C PRO A 311 -19.84 -22.43 19.48
N THR A 312 -21.12 -22.08 19.35
CA THR A 312 -21.94 -21.43 20.38
C THR A 312 -22.22 -22.40 21.52
N ASP A 313 -21.18 -23.12 21.95
CA ASP A 313 -21.12 -23.75 23.24
C ASP A 313 -20.01 -23.01 23.98
N SER A 314 -20.39 -22.47 25.13
CA SER A 314 -19.49 -21.93 26.13
C SER A 314 -18.20 -22.76 26.20
N ILE A 315 -17.08 -22.17 25.75
CA ILE A 315 -15.75 -22.70 26.07
C ILE A 315 -15.71 -22.85 27.59
N PRO A 316 -15.44 -24.05 28.14
CA PRO A 316 -15.34 -24.23 29.58
C PRO A 316 -14.26 -23.29 30.12
N LYS A 317 -14.63 -22.48 31.12
CA LYS A 317 -13.79 -21.47 31.77
C LYS A 317 -12.57 -22.00 32.54
N ASP A 318 -12.16 -23.26 32.33
CA ASP A 318 -11.18 -23.96 33.19
C ASP A 318 -9.99 -24.58 32.43
N ARG A 319 -9.39 -23.88 31.45
CA ARG A 319 -8.15 -24.34 30.77
C ARG A 319 -6.86 -23.68 31.27
N CYS A 320 -6.89 -23.03 32.41
CA CYS A 320 -5.68 -22.50 33.02
C CYS A 320 -4.91 -23.63 33.75
N GLU A 321 -3.63 -23.80 33.43
CA GLU A 321 -2.71 -24.71 34.11
C GLU A 321 -1.69 -23.92 34.96
N ASP A 322 -1.17 -24.56 36.01
CA ASP A 322 -0.11 -23.97 36.84
C ASP A 322 1.20 -23.88 36.06
N ILE A 323 1.93 -22.78 36.26
CA ILE A 323 3.25 -22.60 35.67
C ILE A 323 4.23 -23.56 36.36
N THR A 324 4.76 -24.51 35.60
CA THR A 324 5.75 -25.51 36.01
C THR A 324 7.17 -25.15 35.57
N ILE A 325 7.32 -24.16 34.67
CA ILE A 325 8.62 -23.72 34.16
C ILE A 325 9.45 -23.08 35.29
N PRO A 326 10.63 -23.64 35.65
CA PRO A 326 11.42 -23.17 36.78
C PRO A 326 11.78 -21.68 36.73
N PHE A 327 12.10 -21.16 35.54
CA PHE A 327 12.47 -19.75 35.38
C PHE A 327 11.30 -18.78 35.64
N CYS A 328 10.06 -19.24 35.43
CA CYS A 328 8.84 -18.44 35.56
C CYS A 328 8.06 -18.72 36.84
N GLN A 329 8.71 -19.35 37.83
CA GLN A 329 8.20 -19.42 39.19
C GLN A 329 8.30 -18.03 39.85
N ASP A 330 7.39 -17.74 40.78
CA ASP A 330 7.36 -16.52 41.60
C ASP A 330 7.19 -15.19 40.84
N ILE A 331 6.50 -15.22 39.69
CA ILE A 331 6.02 -14.02 38.99
C ILE A 331 4.63 -13.61 39.50
N LYS A 332 4.11 -12.44 39.08
CA LYS A 332 2.85 -11.87 39.59
C LYS A 332 1.59 -12.72 39.35
N TYR A 333 1.70 -13.77 38.54
CA TYR A 333 0.63 -14.70 38.22
C TYR A 333 1.19 -16.12 38.20
N THR A 334 0.34 -17.10 38.51
CA THR A 334 0.76 -18.52 38.64
C THR A 334 0.11 -19.42 37.61
N LYS A 335 -0.82 -18.89 36.82
CA LYS A 335 -1.65 -19.62 35.88
C LYS A 335 -1.36 -19.18 34.44
N THR A 336 -1.16 -20.14 33.56
CA THR A 336 -0.97 -19.98 32.11
C THR A 336 -1.93 -20.89 31.35
N ARG A 337 -1.92 -20.88 30.02
CA ARG A 337 -2.67 -21.83 29.19
C ARG A 337 -1.90 -22.20 27.94
N PHE A 338 -1.95 -23.48 27.56
CA PHE A 338 -1.38 -24.01 26.32
C PHE A 338 -2.42 -24.85 25.53
N PRO A 339 -2.31 -24.95 24.19
CA PRO A 339 -1.39 -24.18 23.34
C PRO A 339 -1.74 -22.69 23.42
N LEU A 340 -0.74 -21.81 23.27
CA LEU A 340 -1.00 -20.37 23.31
C LEU A 340 -2.04 -20.06 22.23
N ALA A 341 -3.22 -19.58 22.65
CA ALA A 341 -4.37 -19.41 21.78
C ALA A 341 -3.98 -18.61 20.53
N GLY A 342 -4.19 -19.21 19.36
CA GLY A 342 -3.83 -18.62 18.07
C GLY A 342 -2.43 -18.92 17.56
N ARG A 343 -1.59 -19.71 18.24
CA ARG A 343 -0.21 -20.02 17.79
C ARG A 343 0.12 -21.50 17.97
N ASN A 344 0.16 -22.25 16.86
CA ASN A 344 0.76 -23.60 16.80
C ASN A 344 2.30 -23.55 16.91
N ILE A 345 2.84 -22.73 17.82
CA ILE A 345 4.29 -22.45 17.94
C ILE A 345 4.87 -23.07 19.20
N LEU A 346 4.15 -23.01 20.33
CA LEU A 346 4.52 -23.68 21.57
C LEU A 346 3.30 -24.44 22.07
N GLN A 347 3.39 -25.76 22.03
CA GLN A 347 2.27 -26.65 22.29
C GLN A 347 2.09 -26.94 23.79
N ASN A 348 3.13 -26.72 24.60
CA ASN A 348 3.14 -27.00 26.03
C ASN A 348 4.25 -26.24 26.75
N GLN A 349 4.19 -26.23 28.09
CA GLN A 349 5.20 -25.60 28.95
C GLN A 349 6.61 -26.21 28.81
N GLN A 350 6.72 -27.48 28.43
CA GLN A 350 8.03 -28.12 28.23
C GLN A 350 8.77 -27.52 27.02
N GLU A 351 8.05 -27.23 25.95
CA GLU A 351 8.58 -26.55 24.77
C GLU A 351 8.97 -25.10 25.09
N ALA A 352 8.09 -24.39 25.79
CA ALA A 352 8.37 -23.03 26.26
C ALA A 352 9.62 -22.98 27.17
N SER A 353 9.78 -23.95 28.07
CA SER A 353 10.95 -24.03 28.95
C SER A 353 12.25 -24.18 28.16
N ARG A 354 12.24 -24.98 27.08
CA ARG A 354 13.43 -25.15 26.23
C ARG A 354 13.80 -23.85 25.54
N GLU A 355 12.84 -23.16 24.93
CA GLU A 355 13.09 -21.88 24.28
C GLU A 355 13.64 -20.82 25.26
N ILE A 356 13.09 -20.78 26.48
CA ILE A 356 13.60 -19.92 27.56
C ILE A 356 15.05 -20.28 27.88
N ASP A 357 15.38 -21.56 28.05
CA ASP A 357 16.74 -21.99 28.35
C ASP A 357 17.73 -21.67 27.22
N LEU A 358 17.32 -21.83 25.96
CA LEU A 358 18.10 -21.43 24.78
C LEU A 358 18.37 -19.92 24.79
N PHE A 359 17.35 -19.10 25.03
CA PHE A 359 17.50 -17.65 25.13
C PHE A 359 18.45 -17.26 26.27
N LEU A 360 18.26 -17.82 27.47
CA LEU A 360 19.07 -17.54 28.65
C LEU A 360 20.49 -18.13 28.59
N SER A 361 20.80 -18.97 27.61
CA SER A 361 22.18 -19.43 27.38
C SER A 361 23.06 -18.35 26.72
N HIS A 362 22.44 -17.33 26.12
CA HIS A 362 23.12 -16.23 25.42
C HIS A 362 22.99 -14.87 26.13
N VAL A 363 22.22 -14.80 27.21
CA VAL A 363 21.90 -13.56 27.94
C VAL A 363 22.25 -13.73 29.41
N ASP A 364 22.94 -12.74 30.00
CA ASP A 364 23.20 -12.73 31.44
C ASP A 364 21.87 -12.66 32.20
N ARG A 365 21.60 -13.65 33.07
CA ARG A 365 20.34 -13.75 33.82
C ARG A 365 20.10 -12.56 34.76
N ASN A 366 21.12 -11.78 35.08
CA ASN A 366 21.06 -10.64 35.98
C ASN A 366 21.21 -9.28 35.27
N CYS A 367 21.20 -9.24 33.94
CA CYS A 367 21.38 -8.00 33.18
C CYS A 367 20.29 -6.95 33.42
N SER A 368 19.04 -7.39 33.64
CA SER A 368 17.90 -6.51 33.90
C SER A 368 17.03 -7.04 35.03
N PRO A 369 16.58 -6.18 35.97
CA PRO A 369 15.59 -6.57 36.98
C PRO A 369 14.24 -6.95 36.35
N HIS A 370 14.01 -6.60 35.09
CA HIS A 370 12.76 -6.86 34.36
C HIS A 370 12.85 -8.08 33.42
N LEU A 371 14.02 -8.72 33.30
CA LEU A 371 14.24 -9.85 32.38
C LEU A 371 13.25 -10.99 32.63
N ARG A 372 13.06 -11.38 33.89
CA ARG A 372 12.12 -12.46 34.25
C ARG A 372 10.68 -12.11 33.88
N GLN A 373 10.26 -10.87 34.17
CA GLN A 373 8.91 -10.41 33.81
C GLN A 373 8.71 -10.46 32.31
N PHE A 374 9.65 -9.92 31.52
CA PHE A 374 9.57 -9.90 30.07
C PHE A 374 9.49 -11.31 29.47
N VAL A 375 10.46 -12.18 29.79
CA VAL A 375 10.53 -13.56 29.26
C VAL A 375 9.26 -14.34 29.63
N CYS A 376 8.77 -14.26 30.86
CA CYS A 376 7.58 -15.02 31.23
C CYS A 376 6.30 -14.51 30.58
N HIS A 377 6.15 -13.20 30.33
CA HIS A 377 5.00 -12.72 29.55
C HIS A 377 5.09 -13.08 28.05
N MET A 378 6.30 -13.31 27.53
CA MET A 378 6.50 -13.77 26.16
C MET A 378 6.18 -15.26 25.99
N TYR A 379 6.65 -16.10 26.90
CA TYR A 379 6.63 -17.56 26.75
C TYR A 379 5.56 -18.26 27.61
N THR A 380 5.10 -17.64 28.69
CA THR A 380 4.05 -18.15 29.59
C THR A 380 3.10 -17.03 30.05
N PRO A 381 2.42 -16.32 29.14
CA PRO A 381 1.52 -15.22 29.50
C PRO A 381 0.40 -15.64 30.47
N PRO A 382 -0.13 -14.70 31.28
CA PRO A 382 -1.17 -15.02 32.26
C PRO A 382 -2.44 -15.53 31.58
N CYS A 383 -3.06 -16.53 32.21
CA CYS A 383 -4.39 -16.99 31.82
C CYS A 383 -5.44 -15.92 32.20
N GLY A 384 -6.20 -15.42 31.22
CA GLY A 384 -7.22 -14.37 31.41
C GLY A 384 -8.61 -14.77 30.89
N ASN A 385 -9.61 -13.93 31.17
CA ASN A 385 -11.00 -14.12 30.73
C ASN A 385 -11.21 -13.87 29.23
N ASP A 386 -10.28 -13.16 28.58
CA ASP A 386 -10.31 -12.86 27.16
C ASP A 386 -9.36 -13.82 26.42
N ASP A 387 -9.75 -14.24 25.21
CA ASP A 387 -9.02 -15.21 24.39
C ASP A 387 -7.64 -14.75 23.90
N ILE A 388 -7.11 -13.63 24.39
CA ILE A 388 -5.87 -13.00 23.94
C ILE A 388 -4.80 -13.07 25.05
N PRO A 389 -3.66 -13.74 24.81
CA PRO A 389 -2.55 -13.75 25.76
C PRO A 389 -2.01 -12.34 26.04
N GLN A 390 -1.84 -11.96 27.31
CA GLN A 390 -1.31 -10.65 27.70
C GLN A 390 0.22 -10.60 27.48
N LEU A 391 0.63 -10.04 26.34
CA LEU A 391 2.03 -9.82 25.96
C LEU A 391 2.68 -8.65 26.73
N PRO A 392 4.03 -8.58 26.82
CA PRO A 392 4.71 -7.41 27.38
C PRO A 392 4.54 -6.17 26.50
N CYS A 393 4.48 -4.99 27.12
CA CYS A 393 4.47 -3.73 26.38
C CYS A 393 5.85 -3.44 25.77
N ARG A 394 5.87 -2.59 24.73
CA ARG A 394 7.09 -2.14 24.07
C ARG A 394 8.10 -1.56 25.07
N GLY A 395 7.68 -0.68 25.99
CA GLY A 395 8.59 -0.11 26.98
C GLY A 395 9.22 -1.14 27.93
N LEU A 396 8.50 -2.22 28.27
CA LEU A 396 9.07 -3.33 29.04
C LEU A 396 10.13 -4.10 28.24
N CYS A 397 9.90 -4.32 26.94
CA CYS A 397 10.86 -4.96 26.05
C CYS A 397 12.11 -4.10 25.86
N GLU A 398 11.96 -2.82 25.54
CA GLU A 398 13.07 -1.88 25.31
C GLU A 398 13.95 -1.75 26.56
N ALA A 399 13.34 -1.68 27.75
CA ALA A 399 14.10 -1.61 29.01
C ALA A 399 14.93 -2.89 29.28
N VAL A 400 14.45 -4.06 28.88
CA VAL A 400 15.23 -5.31 28.99
C VAL A 400 16.28 -5.37 27.88
N TRP A 401 15.93 -5.02 26.65
CA TRP A 401 16.84 -4.93 25.52
C TRP A 401 18.04 -4.04 25.86
N ASP A 402 17.80 -2.81 26.30
CA ASP A 402 18.86 -1.84 26.60
C ASP A 402 19.83 -2.32 27.69
N ALA A 403 19.33 -3.07 28.67
CA ALA A 403 20.12 -3.56 29.79
C ALA A 403 20.84 -4.88 29.48
N CYS A 404 20.30 -5.70 28.58
CA CYS A 404 20.75 -7.07 28.33
C CYS A 404 21.42 -7.30 26.98
N ASN A 405 21.21 -6.39 26.02
CA ASN A 405 21.82 -6.45 24.69
C ASN A 405 23.29 -6.04 24.77
N VAL A 406 24.17 -7.04 24.79
CA VAL A 406 25.63 -6.84 24.78
C VAL A 406 26.18 -7.32 23.44
N PHE A 407 27.16 -6.60 22.89
CA PHE A 407 27.75 -6.79 21.55
C PHE A 407 28.24 -8.21 21.19
N ILE A 408 28.32 -9.13 22.17
CA ILE A 408 28.88 -10.48 22.01
C ILE A 408 27.82 -11.50 21.56
N ALA A 409 26.53 -11.25 21.80
CA ALA A 409 25.43 -12.09 21.31
C ALA A 409 24.29 -11.21 20.78
N PRO A 410 23.93 -11.29 19.49
CA PRO A 410 22.85 -10.48 18.94
C PRO A 410 21.52 -10.91 19.57
N TRP A 411 20.73 -9.92 20.00
CA TRP A 411 19.38 -10.18 20.48
C TRP A 411 18.52 -10.82 19.38
N PRO A 412 17.72 -11.86 19.69
CA PRO A 412 16.94 -12.57 18.68
C PRO A 412 15.97 -11.66 17.94
N GLU A 413 15.93 -11.75 16.60
CA GLU A 413 14.96 -10.99 15.77
C GLU A 413 13.50 -11.30 16.14
N THR A 414 13.23 -12.49 16.68
CA THR A 414 11.93 -12.92 17.21
C THR A 414 11.47 -12.13 18.44
N LEU A 415 12.36 -11.37 19.07
CA LEU A 415 12.12 -10.54 20.26
C LEU A 415 12.30 -9.04 19.95
N ASN A 416 12.11 -8.62 18.71
CA ASN A 416 12.11 -7.20 18.34
C ASN A 416 10.94 -6.44 18.99
N CYS A 417 11.27 -5.42 19.77
CA CYS A 417 10.31 -4.62 20.53
C CYS A 417 9.31 -3.82 19.67
N ASP A 418 9.63 -3.56 18.40
CA ASP A 418 8.71 -2.87 17.47
C ASP A 418 7.40 -3.64 17.25
N TYR A 419 7.43 -4.97 17.40
CA TYR A 419 6.27 -5.83 17.20
C TYR A 419 5.35 -5.91 18.43
N LEU A 420 5.71 -5.28 19.55
CA LEU A 420 4.94 -5.32 20.79
C LEU A 420 3.97 -4.13 20.93
N PRO A 421 2.85 -4.31 21.66
CA PRO A 421 1.88 -3.24 21.91
C PRO A 421 2.51 -2.05 22.62
N LEU A 422 2.06 -0.84 22.27
CA LEU A 422 2.44 0.40 22.97
C LEU A 422 1.88 0.40 24.39
N ASP A 423 2.63 0.95 25.34
CA ASP A 423 2.27 1.03 26.75
C ASP A 423 0.91 1.73 27.00
N GLU A 424 0.49 2.60 26.10
CA GLU A 424 -0.79 3.33 26.17
C GLU A 424 -2.02 2.47 25.86
N SER A 425 -1.85 1.28 25.27
CA SER A 425 -2.98 0.44 24.84
C SER A 425 -3.79 -0.17 25.99
N GLY A 426 -3.19 -0.31 27.19
CA GLY A 426 -3.86 -0.90 28.36
C GLY A 426 -4.01 -2.42 28.32
N THR A 427 -3.60 -3.08 27.24
CA THR A 427 -3.79 -4.51 27.00
C THR A 427 -2.54 -5.36 27.23
N CYS A 428 -1.42 -4.76 27.62
CA CYS A 428 -0.11 -5.40 27.76
C CYS A 428 0.48 -5.27 29.17
N ALA A 429 1.48 -6.09 29.48
CA ALA A 429 2.20 -6.03 30.75
C ALA A 429 3.27 -4.93 30.73
N ARG A 430 3.04 -3.89 31.54
CA ARG A 430 3.89 -2.69 31.60
C ARG A 430 5.14 -2.89 32.44
N LEU A 431 6.13 -2.04 32.15
CA LEU A 431 7.29 -1.82 33.02
C LEU A 431 6.79 -1.29 34.37
N VAL A 432 7.21 -1.92 35.47
CA VAL A 432 6.91 -1.46 36.82
C VAL A 432 8.17 -0.85 37.38
N GLU A 433 8.27 0.48 37.38
CA GLU A 433 9.40 1.17 37.98
C GLU A 433 9.45 0.92 39.50
N PRO A 434 10.62 0.66 40.10
CA PRO A 434 10.74 0.60 41.55
C PRO A 434 10.41 1.97 42.15
N THR A 435 9.57 1.98 43.19
CA THR A 435 9.05 3.16 43.90
C THR A 435 10.10 4.04 44.60
N LYS A 436 11.39 3.80 44.36
CA LYS A 436 12.50 4.66 44.80
C LYS A 436 13.54 4.76 43.68
N ALA A 437 13.64 5.96 43.10
CA ALA A 437 14.75 6.30 42.23
C ALA A 437 16.09 6.07 42.97
N PRO A 438 17.06 5.37 42.37
CA PRO A 438 18.42 5.38 42.90
C PRO A 438 18.97 6.82 42.88
N PRO A 439 19.87 7.20 43.81
CA PRO A 439 20.37 8.56 43.89
C PRO A 439 21.02 8.94 42.55
N ARG A 440 20.75 10.16 42.07
CA ARG A 440 21.43 10.71 40.90
C ARG A 440 22.94 10.72 41.17
N VAL A 441 23.65 9.76 40.60
CA VAL A 441 25.10 9.76 40.55
C VAL A 441 25.49 10.84 39.56
N SER A 442 26.34 11.77 40.02
CA SER A 442 26.79 12.89 39.19
C SER A 442 27.57 12.38 37.98
N SER A 443 27.53 13.12 36.86
CA SER A 443 28.31 12.80 35.67
C SER A 443 29.81 12.66 35.97
N SER A 444 30.32 13.33 37.02
CA SER A 444 31.70 13.19 37.47
C SER A 444 31.98 11.85 38.18
N GLU A 445 31.05 11.32 38.96
CA GLU A 445 31.23 10.01 39.62
C GLU A 445 31.16 8.85 38.62
N LEU A 446 30.27 8.95 37.63
CA LEU A 446 30.16 7.98 36.54
C LEU A 446 31.46 7.93 35.71
N LEU A 447 32.05 9.10 35.47
CA LEU A 447 33.30 9.24 34.73
C LEU A 447 34.52 8.76 35.53
N GLU A 448 34.59 9.04 36.84
CA GLU A 448 35.63 8.48 37.72
C GLU A 448 35.55 6.96 37.82
N THR A 449 34.34 6.41 37.79
CA THR A 449 34.13 4.95 37.80
C THR A 449 34.62 4.32 36.50
N LEU A 450 34.31 4.93 35.34
CA LEU A 450 34.81 4.48 34.03
C LEU A 450 36.33 4.60 33.90
N LEU A 451 36.93 5.68 34.41
CA LEU A 451 38.38 5.87 34.41
C LEU A 451 39.10 4.87 35.32
N ARG A 452 38.52 4.53 36.48
CA ARG A 452 39.03 3.46 37.35
C ARG A 452 38.98 2.09 36.67
N ASP A 453 37.92 1.81 35.93
CA ASP A 453 37.76 0.53 35.23
C ASP A 453 38.74 0.41 34.04
N TYR A 454 39.01 1.51 33.33
CA TYR A 454 40.07 1.58 32.32
C TYR A 454 41.46 1.32 32.91
N ASP A 455 41.80 2.00 34.02
CA ASP A 455 43.08 1.83 34.72
C ASP A 455 43.25 0.40 35.29
N ARG A 456 42.16 -0.28 35.67
CA ARG A 456 42.22 -1.66 36.20
C ARG A 456 42.27 -2.74 35.14
N ARG A 457 41.48 -2.63 34.06
CA ARG A 457 41.30 -3.71 33.07
C ARG A 457 42.23 -3.62 31.88
N ILE A 458 42.57 -2.41 31.43
CA ILE A 458 43.22 -2.20 30.12
C ILE A 458 44.72 -1.84 30.28
N ARG A 459 45.07 -1.14 31.37
CA ARG A 459 46.45 -0.70 31.64
C ARG A 459 47.49 -1.81 31.86
N PRO A 460 47.18 -2.99 32.44
CA PRO A 460 48.20 -4.01 32.68
C PRO A 460 48.77 -4.67 31.41
N ASP A 461 48.01 -4.71 30.32
CA ASP A 461 48.33 -5.49 29.12
C ASP A 461 49.04 -4.70 28.00
N MET A 462 49.05 -3.37 28.12
CA MET A 462 49.58 -2.48 27.09
C MET A 462 50.76 -1.72 27.67
N GLY A 463 51.99 -2.20 27.38
CA GLY A 463 53.24 -1.56 27.77
C GLY A 463 53.33 -0.07 27.37
N GLN A 464 54.44 0.58 27.76
CA GLN A 464 54.74 2.02 27.88
C GLN A 464 54.15 3.07 26.88
N THR A 465 53.45 2.69 25.81
CA THR A 465 52.80 3.59 24.85
C THR A 465 51.39 4.07 25.24
N THR A 466 50.73 3.51 26.27
CA THR A 466 49.37 3.92 26.70
C THR A 466 49.32 5.02 27.77
N VAL A 467 50.47 5.54 28.21
CA VAL A 467 50.56 6.61 29.23
C VAL A 467 49.77 7.88 28.83
N ASN A 468 49.44 8.06 27.55
CA ASN A 468 48.84 9.30 27.07
C ASN A 468 47.30 9.39 27.11
N ILE A 469 46.53 8.30 27.07
CA ILE A 469 45.06 8.45 26.90
C ILE A 469 44.38 8.91 28.20
N GLY A 470 44.66 8.26 29.33
CA GLY A 470 44.08 8.65 30.63
C GLY A 470 44.51 10.03 31.11
N LEU A 471 45.77 10.42 30.85
CA LEU A 471 46.30 11.75 31.16
C LEU A 471 45.73 12.84 30.25
N THR A 472 45.49 12.52 28.97
CA THR A 472 44.88 13.46 28.01
C THR A 472 43.41 13.70 28.33
N LEU A 473 42.65 12.65 28.66
CA LEU A 473 41.25 12.78 29.09
C LEU A 473 41.11 13.62 30.38
N ARG A 474 41.95 13.35 31.40
CA ARG A 474 41.96 14.15 32.63
C ARG A 474 42.38 15.62 32.39
N ARG A 475 43.18 15.91 31.35
CA ARG A 475 43.56 17.28 30.98
C ARG A 475 42.47 18.01 30.22
N ILE A 476 41.79 17.34 29.30
CA ILE A 476 40.64 17.90 28.55
C ILE A 476 39.51 18.25 29.52
N LEU A 477 39.27 17.42 30.54
CA LEU A 477 38.23 17.64 31.54
C LEU A 477 38.55 18.70 32.59
N LYS A 478 39.81 19.14 32.72
CA LYS A 478 40.15 20.30 33.56
C LYS A 478 39.97 21.65 32.83
N LEU A 479 39.65 21.61 31.53
CA LEU A 479 39.45 22.79 30.69
C LEU A 479 37.97 23.08 30.41
N VAL A 480 37.07 22.21 30.87
CA VAL A 480 35.60 22.39 30.89
C VAL A 480 35.19 22.59 32.34
#